data_AF-A0A1J4TPP6-F1
#
_entry.id   AF-A0A1J4TPP6-F1
#
_cell.length_a   1.000
_cell.length_b   1.000
_cell.length_c   1.000
_cell.angle_alpha   90.00
_cell.angle_beta   90.00
_cell.angle_gamma   90.00
#
_symmetry.space_group_name_H-M   'P 1'
#
loop_
_entity.id
_entity.type
_entity.pdbx_description
1 polymer ?
#
loop_
_entity_poly.entity_id
_entity_poly.type
_entity_poly.pdbx_seq_one_letter_code
_entity_poly.pdbx_strand_id
1 'polypeptide(L)'
;MKSRIYFLTFLLIVSFALTTTIFWYFERGVNPLVHSFGDVVWWWMVSSTTVGYGDIVPITLPGRLAAIVSIIVGVFFYTNIITIIAESVHQAFEKHERGLAQVKCKKHIIICEYTAFADELIQEIQHFEKFSRREIVIVTDLVEMNPYPEHFFVRGVPINPLNLKKANIKYADFVFVFSNIRFKDPDVKTLHLLSRIKKLNDHAKIYIEMENPQDDLVKYLDPSVTVIESRRMLEDLLKYKAIKFDELFKQS
;
A
#
# COMPACT_ATOMS: atom_id res chain seq x y z
N MET A 1 -15.43 -10.69 9.13
CA MET A 1 -15.25 -9.46 9.93
C MET A 1 -16.52 -9.01 10.65
N LYS A 2 -17.61 -8.64 9.96
CA LYS A 2 -18.84 -8.13 10.61
C LYS A 2 -19.45 -9.06 11.66
N SER A 3 -19.63 -10.35 11.33
CA SER A 3 -20.16 -11.35 12.28
C SER A 3 -19.32 -11.50 13.56
N ARG A 4 -17.98 -11.49 13.45
CA ARG A 4 -17.05 -11.52 14.59
C ARG A 4 -17.19 -10.28 15.47
N ILE A 5 -17.30 -9.09 14.88
CA ILE A 5 -17.53 -7.84 15.63
C ILE A 5 -18.87 -7.88 16.37
N TYR A 6 -19.96 -8.27 15.70
CA TYR A 6 -21.27 -8.37 16.35
C TYR A 6 -21.27 -9.34 17.53
N PHE A 7 -20.64 -10.51 17.37
CA PHE A 7 -20.50 -11.48 18.45
C PHE A 7 -19.71 -10.91 19.64
N LEU A 8 -18.57 -10.26 19.39
CA LEU A 8 -17.73 -9.67 20.44
C LEU A 8 -18.44 -8.53 21.18
N THR A 9 -19.11 -7.64 20.44
CA THR A 9 -19.89 -6.55 21.03
C THR A 9 -21.08 -7.08 21.84
N PHE A 10 -21.78 -8.09 21.33
CA PHE A 10 -22.86 -8.76 22.06
C PHE A 10 -22.35 -9.38 23.36
N LEU A 11 -21.25 -10.13 23.31
CA LEU A 11 -20.64 -10.75 24.48
C LEU A 11 -20.23 -9.71 25.53
N LEU A 12 -19.66 -8.58 25.10
CA LEU A 12 -19.27 -7.48 25.98
C LEU A 12 -20.48 -6.84 26.65
N ILE A 13 -21.54 -6.55 25.90
CA ILE A 13 -22.78 -5.94 26.42
C ILE A 13 -23.46 -6.87 27.44
N VAL A 14 -23.53 -8.17 27.14
CA VAL A 14 -24.09 -9.16 28.06
C VAL A 14 -23.27 -9.26 29.33
N SER A 15 -21.93 -9.32 29.21
CA SER A 15 -21.04 -9.34 30.37
C SER A 15 -21.18 -8.07 31.20
N PHE A 16 -21.20 -6.89 30.56
CA PHE A 16 -21.42 -5.60 31.22
C PHE A 16 -22.73 -5.61 32.02
N ALA A 17 -23.86 -5.91 31.38
CA ALA A 17 -25.16 -5.90 32.03
C ALA A 17 -25.23 -6.91 33.20
N LEU A 18 -24.72 -8.13 33.01
CA LEU A 18 -24.78 -9.17 34.02
C LEU A 18 -23.88 -8.86 35.22
N THR A 19 -22.61 -8.57 34.97
CA THR A 19 -21.62 -8.39 36.03
C THR A 19 -21.83 -7.10 36.82
N THR A 20 -22.25 -5.99 36.17
CA THR A 20 -22.60 -4.75 36.88
C THR A 20 -23.86 -4.91 37.73
N THR A 21 -24.86 -5.67 37.26
CA THR A 21 -26.07 -5.97 38.05
C THR A 21 -25.74 -6.80 39.29
N ILE A 22 -24.93 -7.87 39.12
CA ILE A 22 -24.47 -8.70 40.24
C ILE A 22 -23.66 -7.87 41.23
N PHE A 23 -22.69 -7.09 40.74
CA PHE A 23 -21.86 -6.25 41.59
C PHE A 23 -22.70 -5.24 42.37
N TRP A 24 -23.61 -4.51 41.70
CA TRP A 24 -24.50 -3.56 42.36
C TRP A 24 -25.37 -4.21 43.43
N TYR A 25 -25.97 -5.37 43.13
CA TYR A 25 -26.88 -6.03 44.06
C TYR A 25 -26.18 -6.55 45.32
N PHE A 26 -24.96 -7.09 45.19
CA PHE A 26 -24.24 -7.71 46.31
C PHE A 26 -23.27 -6.78 47.03
N GLU A 27 -22.75 -5.74 46.38
CA GLU A 27 -21.79 -4.81 46.98
C GLU A 27 -22.48 -3.57 47.58
N ARG A 28 -23.68 -3.18 47.09
CA ARG A 28 -24.37 -2.00 47.62
C ARG A 28 -24.74 -2.19 49.09
N GLY A 29 -24.34 -1.23 49.93
CA GLY A 29 -24.61 -1.24 51.37
C GLY A 29 -23.68 -2.13 52.19
N VAL A 30 -22.81 -2.91 51.54
CA VAL A 30 -21.74 -3.69 52.19
C VAL A 30 -20.39 -3.04 51.92
N ASN A 31 -20.16 -2.63 50.67
CA ASN A 31 -18.96 -1.96 50.23
C ASN A 31 -19.08 -0.45 50.44
N PRO A 32 -18.29 0.16 51.33
CA PRO A 32 -18.40 1.58 51.62
C PRO A 32 -17.97 2.47 50.44
N LEU A 33 -17.30 1.91 49.44
CA LEU A 33 -16.81 2.63 48.25
C LEU A 33 -17.82 2.66 47.10
N VAL A 34 -18.97 1.97 47.24
CA VAL A 34 -20.01 1.89 46.22
C VAL A 34 -21.21 2.72 46.67
N HIS A 35 -21.26 3.98 46.22
CA HIS A 35 -22.32 4.93 46.60
C HIS A 35 -23.45 4.99 45.56
N SER A 36 -23.10 4.80 44.29
CA SER A 36 -23.98 4.97 43.13
C SER A 36 -23.74 3.88 42.08
N PHE A 37 -24.68 3.71 41.16
CA PHE A 37 -24.49 2.77 40.05
C PHE A 37 -23.35 3.23 39.11
N GLY A 38 -23.08 4.53 39.05
CA GLY A 38 -21.94 5.09 38.30
C GLY A 38 -20.60 4.52 38.78
N ASP A 39 -20.46 4.29 40.08
CA ASP A 39 -19.24 3.72 40.67
C ASP A 39 -19.01 2.27 40.21
N VAL A 40 -20.10 1.51 40.02
CA VAL A 40 -20.05 0.14 39.48
C VAL A 40 -19.69 0.12 38.00
N VAL A 41 -20.22 1.06 37.22
CA VAL A 41 -19.86 1.22 35.81
C VAL A 41 -18.39 1.62 35.67
N TRP A 42 -17.92 2.56 36.49
CA TRP A 42 -16.53 2.98 36.55
C TRP A 42 -15.60 1.81 36.89
N TRP A 43 -15.91 1.07 37.97
CA TRP A 43 -15.19 -0.12 38.35
C TRP A 43 -15.10 -1.15 37.21
N TRP A 44 -16.23 -1.40 36.54
CA TRP A 44 -16.28 -2.36 35.45
C TRP A 44 -15.40 -1.94 34.27
N MET A 45 -15.44 -0.66 33.89
CA MET A 45 -14.61 -0.12 32.82
C MET A 45 -13.13 -0.31 33.15
N VAL A 46 -12.68 0.19 34.30
CA VAL A 46 -11.27 0.13 34.76
C VAL A 46 -10.77 -1.31 34.89
N SER A 47 -11.60 -2.22 35.38
CA SER A 47 -11.22 -3.63 35.58
C SER A 47 -11.20 -4.40 34.27
N SER A 48 -12.21 -4.24 33.40
CA SER A 48 -12.31 -4.94 32.12
C SER A 48 -11.23 -4.51 31.12
N THR A 49 -10.76 -3.25 31.20
CA THR A 49 -9.63 -2.74 30.41
C THR A 49 -8.26 -3.02 31.05
N THR A 50 -8.21 -3.83 32.11
CA THR A 50 -6.98 -4.17 32.86
C THR A 50 -6.19 -2.97 33.40
N VAL A 51 -6.84 -1.83 33.63
CA VAL A 51 -6.19 -0.65 34.22
C VAL A 51 -6.03 -0.85 35.73
N GLY A 52 -7.12 -1.25 36.39
CA GLY A 52 -7.09 -1.72 37.78
C GLY A 52 -6.55 -0.71 38.80
N TYR A 53 -7.13 0.49 38.90
CA TYR A 53 -6.71 1.50 39.89
C TYR A 53 -6.79 1.01 41.34
N GLY A 54 -7.67 0.05 41.64
CA GLY A 54 -7.85 -0.51 42.99
C GLY A 54 -8.61 0.42 43.95
N ASP A 55 -9.21 1.47 43.43
CA ASP A 55 -10.07 2.44 44.12
C ASP A 55 -11.42 1.84 44.51
N ILE A 56 -11.95 0.92 43.70
CA ILE A 56 -13.13 0.12 44.03
C ILE A 56 -12.77 -1.35 43.79
N VAL A 57 -12.98 -2.20 44.79
CA VAL A 57 -12.74 -3.64 44.70
C VAL A 57 -13.90 -4.42 45.33
N PRO A 58 -14.30 -5.57 44.77
CA PRO A 58 -15.35 -6.39 45.36
C PRO A 58 -14.91 -7.02 46.67
N ILE A 59 -15.72 -6.86 47.71
CA ILE A 59 -15.47 -7.49 49.01
C ILE A 59 -16.32 -8.74 49.23
N THR A 60 -17.40 -8.91 48.48
CA THR A 60 -18.28 -10.09 48.56
C THR A 60 -17.86 -11.19 47.59
N LEU A 61 -18.21 -12.44 47.92
CA LEU A 61 -17.92 -13.58 47.04
C LEU A 61 -18.61 -13.44 45.65
N PRO A 62 -19.91 -13.10 45.53
CA PRO A 62 -20.54 -12.88 44.22
C PRO A 62 -19.92 -11.72 43.44
N GLY A 63 -19.55 -10.62 44.11
CA GLY A 63 -18.84 -9.50 43.49
C GLY A 63 -17.48 -9.92 42.92
N ARG A 64 -16.72 -10.75 43.65
CA ARG A 64 -15.44 -11.31 43.17
C ARG A 64 -15.62 -12.22 41.96
N LEU A 65 -16.67 -13.05 41.93
CA LEU A 65 -16.98 -13.88 40.76
C LEU A 65 -17.35 -13.01 39.54
N ALA A 66 -18.16 -11.96 39.75
CA ALA A 66 -18.49 -11.00 38.69
C ALA A 66 -17.24 -10.29 38.14
N ALA A 67 -16.29 -9.95 39.01
CA ALA A 67 -15.00 -9.37 38.65
C ALA A 67 -14.15 -10.30 37.79
N ILE A 68 -14.06 -11.58 38.15
CA ILE A 68 -13.31 -12.56 37.34
C ILE A 68 -13.90 -12.65 35.94
N VAL A 69 -15.23 -12.72 35.82
CA VAL A 69 -15.91 -12.77 34.52
C VAL A 69 -15.70 -11.47 33.72
N SER A 70 -15.82 -10.29 34.34
CA SER A 70 -15.64 -9.02 33.65
C SER A 70 -14.22 -8.85 33.12
N ILE A 71 -13.21 -9.26 33.88
CA ILE A 71 -11.80 -9.21 33.48
C ILE A 71 -11.54 -10.15 32.29
N ILE A 72 -11.98 -11.42 32.36
CA ILE A 72 -11.77 -12.39 31.29
C ILE A 72 -12.43 -11.93 29.99
N VAL A 73 -13.69 -11.49 30.06
CA VAL A 73 -14.41 -11.00 28.88
C VAL A 73 -13.80 -9.72 28.34
N GLY A 74 -13.38 -8.80 29.22
CA GLY A 74 -12.71 -7.56 28.85
C GLY A 74 -11.43 -7.83 28.06
N VAL A 75 -10.50 -8.60 28.63
CA VAL A 75 -9.24 -8.98 27.97
C VAL A 75 -9.50 -9.62 26.60
N PHE A 76 -10.44 -10.57 26.54
CA PHE A 76 -10.79 -11.24 25.29
C PHE A 76 -11.33 -10.26 24.25
N PHE A 77 -12.21 -9.33 24.64
CA PHE A 77 -12.78 -8.33 23.75
C PHE A 77 -11.72 -7.35 23.23
N TYR A 78 -10.99 -6.67 24.13
CA TYR A 78 -10.04 -5.62 23.75
C TYR A 78 -8.89 -6.18 22.90
N THR A 79 -8.36 -7.35 23.25
CA THR A 79 -7.32 -8.02 22.45
C THR A 79 -7.81 -8.26 21.01
N ASN A 80 -9.01 -8.81 20.85
CA ASN A 80 -9.56 -9.07 19.52
C ASN A 80 -9.83 -7.79 18.72
N ILE A 81 -10.32 -6.73 19.36
CA ILE A 81 -10.55 -5.43 18.71
C ILE A 81 -9.22 -4.84 18.21
N ILE A 82 -8.18 -4.86 19.04
CA ILE A 82 -6.84 -4.40 18.65
C ILE A 82 -6.33 -5.20 17.45
N THR A 83 -6.45 -6.53 17.47
CA THR A 83 -6.05 -7.38 16.34
C THR A 83 -6.81 -7.04 15.06
N ILE A 84 -8.13 -6.85 15.10
CA ILE A 84 -8.93 -6.50 13.92
C ILE A 84 -8.50 -5.16 13.33
N ILE A 85 -8.22 -4.18 14.19
CA ILE A 85 -7.72 -2.86 13.76
C ILE A 85 -6.34 -3.02 13.12
N ALA A 86 -5.43 -3.74 13.77
CA ALA A 86 -4.08 -3.99 13.25
C ALA A 86 -4.12 -4.72 11.89
N GLU A 87 -4.94 -5.75 11.73
CA GLU A 87 -5.15 -6.46 10.46
C GLU A 87 -5.67 -5.52 9.37
N SER A 88 -6.65 -4.67 9.69
CA SER A 88 -7.21 -3.71 8.73
C SER A 88 -6.19 -2.68 8.28
N VAL A 89 -5.35 -2.19 9.21
CA VAL A 89 -4.26 -1.25 8.90
C VAL A 89 -3.21 -1.95 8.04
N HIS A 90 -2.81 -3.17 8.42
CA HIS A 90 -1.84 -3.96 7.68
C HIS A 90 -2.31 -4.25 6.24
N GLN A 91 -3.55 -4.66 6.04
CA GLN A 91 -4.13 -4.87 4.70
C GLN A 91 -4.13 -3.59 3.85
N ALA A 92 -4.35 -2.43 4.47
CA ALA A 92 -4.33 -1.15 3.76
C ALA A 92 -2.92 -0.78 3.27
N PHE A 93 -1.90 -1.03 4.10
CA PHE A 93 -0.49 -0.85 3.74
C PHE A 93 -0.03 -1.88 2.71
N GLU A 94 -0.33 -3.17 2.93
CA GLU A 94 -0.01 -4.27 2.02
C GLU A 94 -0.60 -4.04 0.62
N LYS A 95 -1.80 -3.44 0.53
CA LYS A 95 -2.40 -3.08 -0.77
C LYS A 95 -1.60 -2.01 -1.51
N HIS A 96 -0.98 -1.07 -0.80
CA HIS A 96 -0.09 -0.07 -1.41
C HIS A 96 1.25 -0.68 -1.77
N GLU A 97 1.88 -1.43 -0.87
CA GLU A 97 3.17 -2.07 -1.09
C GLU A 97 3.14 -3.15 -2.18
N ARG A 98 2.02 -3.91 -2.28
CA ARG A 98 1.81 -4.86 -3.37
C ARG A 98 1.26 -4.22 -4.65
N GLY A 99 1.16 -2.89 -4.71
CA GLY A 99 0.76 -2.14 -5.89
C GLY A 99 -0.66 -2.45 -6.40
N LEU A 100 -1.56 -2.79 -5.49
CA LEU A 100 -2.97 -3.08 -5.79
C LEU A 100 -3.87 -1.84 -5.67
N ALA A 101 -3.34 -0.75 -5.11
CA ALA A 101 -4.03 0.53 -4.98
C ALA A 101 -4.00 1.33 -6.31
N GLN A 102 -5.01 2.17 -6.52
CA GLN A 102 -5.04 3.10 -7.65
C GLN A 102 -4.26 4.36 -7.31
N VAL A 103 -3.34 4.75 -8.18
CA VAL A 103 -2.56 5.97 -8.09
C VAL A 103 -3.40 7.16 -8.56
N LYS A 104 -3.27 8.29 -7.86
CA LYS A 104 -4.05 9.52 -8.12
C LYS A 104 -3.21 10.73 -8.51
N CYS A 105 -1.87 10.65 -8.42
CA CYS A 105 -0.98 11.74 -8.80
C CYS A 105 -1.13 12.08 -10.30
N LYS A 106 -0.82 13.33 -10.67
CA LYS A 106 -0.88 13.86 -12.04
C LYS A 106 0.45 14.56 -12.35
N LYS A 107 0.75 14.77 -13.64
CA LYS A 107 2.02 15.33 -14.11
C LYS A 107 3.22 14.52 -13.60
N HIS A 108 3.05 13.20 -13.56
CA HIS A 108 4.01 12.25 -13.01
C HIS A 108 4.74 11.48 -14.12
N ILE A 109 5.70 10.67 -13.71
CA ILE A 109 6.47 9.77 -14.56
C ILE A 109 5.96 8.36 -14.35
N ILE A 110 5.77 7.61 -15.43
CA ILE A 110 5.47 6.17 -15.37
C ILE A 110 6.68 5.40 -15.90
N ILE A 111 7.09 4.39 -15.15
CA ILE A 111 8.13 3.44 -15.55
C ILE A 111 7.47 2.07 -15.69
N CYS A 112 7.36 1.61 -16.93
CA CYS A 112 6.82 0.29 -17.26
C CYS A 112 7.96 -0.72 -17.34
N GLU A 113 7.78 -1.81 -16.60
CA GLU A 113 8.79 -2.85 -16.35
C GLU A 113 9.90 -2.36 -15.40
N TYR A 114 10.26 -3.18 -14.42
CA TYR A 114 11.33 -2.91 -13.46
C TYR A 114 12.51 -3.85 -13.76
N THR A 115 13.37 -3.40 -14.67
CA THR A 115 14.60 -4.09 -15.10
C THR A 115 15.82 -3.41 -14.47
N ALA A 116 17.02 -3.96 -14.69
CA ALA A 116 18.25 -3.32 -14.23
C ALA A 116 18.40 -1.89 -14.77
N PHE A 117 18.13 -1.64 -16.06
CA PHE A 117 18.19 -0.29 -16.62
C PHE A 117 17.10 0.65 -16.06
N ALA A 118 15.93 0.11 -15.74
CA ALA A 118 14.89 0.88 -15.06
C ALA A 118 15.35 1.31 -13.66
N ASP A 119 16.02 0.42 -12.94
CA ASP A 119 16.58 0.68 -11.61
C ASP A 119 17.63 1.81 -11.66
N GLU A 120 18.58 1.73 -12.59
CA GLU A 120 19.59 2.77 -12.84
C GLU A 120 18.91 4.13 -13.14
N LEU A 121 17.90 4.12 -14.02
CA LEU A 121 17.15 5.34 -14.33
C LEU A 121 16.46 5.90 -13.07
N ILE A 122 15.76 5.08 -12.27
CA ILE A 122 15.03 5.55 -11.08
C ILE A 122 15.96 6.27 -10.10
N GLN A 123 17.16 5.74 -9.88
CA GLN A 123 18.14 6.34 -8.97
C GLN A 123 18.68 7.68 -9.48
N GLU A 124 18.83 7.82 -10.80
CA GLU A 124 19.39 9.04 -11.39
C GLU A 124 18.33 10.09 -11.76
N ILE A 125 17.07 9.69 -12.02
CA ILE A 125 16.11 10.53 -12.73
C ILE A 125 15.81 11.85 -12.03
N GLN A 126 15.86 11.89 -10.70
CA GLN A 126 15.60 13.10 -9.91
C GLN A 126 16.72 14.15 -10.03
N HIS A 127 17.93 13.78 -10.48
CA HIS A 127 19.04 14.71 -10.71
C HIS A 127 18.86 15.55 -11.98
N PHE A 128 18.03 15.10 -12.92
CA PHE A 128 17.72 15.85 -14.13
C PHE A 128 16.65 16.91 -13.83
N GLU A 129 16.97 18.19 -14.05
CA GLU A 129 16.04 19.31 -13.78
C GLU A 129 14.66 19.12 -14.41
N LYS A 130 14.62 18.55 -15.63
CA LYS A 130 13.39 18.24 -16.39
C LYS A 130 12.42 17.32 -15.65
N PHE A 131 12.94 16.42 -14.83
CA PHE A 131 12.17 15.41 -14.09
C PHE A 131 12.09 15.69 -12.59
N SER A 132 12.87 16.64 -12.10
CA SER A 132 12.91 17.02 -10.69
C SER A 132 11.51 17.30 -10.12
N ARG A 133 11.24 16.78 -8.92
CA ARG A 133 9.97 16.94 -8.17
C ARG A 133 8.74 16.28 -8.77
N ARG A 134 8.90 15.42 -9.78
CA ARG A 134 7.80 14.61 -10.30
C ARG A 134 7.70 13.29 -9.53
N GLU A 135 6.48 12.94 -9.16
CA GLU A 135 6.17 11.62 -8.63
C GLU A 135 6.49 10.53 -9.66
N ILE A 136 6.99 9.39 -9.20
CA ILE A 136 7.31 8.23 -10.04
C ILE A 136 6.31 7.12 -9.73
N VAL A 137 5.81 6.48 -10.78
CA VAL A 137 4.91 5.32 -10.70
C VAL A 137 5.54 4.15 -11.45
N ILE A 138 5.92 3.11 -10.71
CA ILE A 138 6.50 1.90 -11.26
C ILE A 138 5.38 0.89 -11.53
N VAL A 139 5.30 0.38 -12.76
CA VAL A 139 4.26 -0.57 -13.19
C VAL A 139 4.94 -1.84 -13.69
N THR A 140 4.80 -2.94 -12.97
CA THR A 140 5.51 -4.20 -13.30
C THR A 140 4.91 -5.40 -12.55
N ASP A 141 5.08 -6.60 -13.09
CA ASP A 141 4.88 -7.86 -12.37
C ASP A 141 6.20 -8.63 -12.12
N LEU A 142 7.35 -8.02 -12.43
CA LEU A 142 8.67 -8.61 -12.23
C LEU A 142 9.01 -8.79 -10.75
N VAL A 143 8.46 -7.95 -9.88
CA VAL A 143 8.61 -7.96 -8.42
C VAL A 143 7.25 -8.03 -7.72
N GLU A 144 7.23 -8.59 -6.52
CA GLU A 144 5.99 -8.77 -5.75
C GLU A 144 5.64 -7.58 -4.85
N MET A 145 6.65 -6.84 -4.43
CA MET A 145 6.54 -5.69 -3.53
C MET A 145 7.23 -4.48 -4.17
N ASN A 146 6.83 -3.28 -3.72
CA ASN A 146 7.40 -2.02 -4.17
C ASN A 146 8.92 -1.97 -3.87
N PRO A 147 9.79 -1.89 -4.89
CA PRO A 147 11.23 -1.77 -4.69
C PRO A 147 11.66 -0.40 -4.15
N TYR A 148 10.84 0.64 -4.34
CA TYR A 148 11.12 2.04 -3.93
C TYR A 148 9.95 2.60 -3.10
N PRO A 149 9.99 2.50 -1.75
CA PRO A 149 8.90 2.92 -0.87
C PRO A 149 8.45 4.38 -1.03
N GLU A 150 9.34 5.26 -1.47
CA GLU A 150 9.11 6.68 -1.75
C GLU A 150 8.39 6.94 -3.09
N HIS A 151 8.21 5.90 -3.91
CA HIS A 151 7.54 5.97 -5.20
C HIS A 151 6.24 5.15 -5.19
N PHE A 152 5.32 5.51 -6.07
CA PHE A 152 4.11 4.73 -6.25
C PHE A 152 4.40 3.44 -7.02
N PHE A 153 3.69 2.38 -6.66
CA PHE A 153 3.84 1.08 -7.30
C PHE A 153 2.48 0.55 -7.74
N VAL A 154 2.43 -0.02 -8.95
CA VAL A 154 1.27 -0.73 -9.49
C VAL A 154 1.74 -2.09 -9.96
N ARG A 155 1.35 -3.14 -9.23
CA ARG A 155 1.74 -4.50 -9.59
C ARG A 155 0.85 -5.03 -10.70
N GLY A 156 1.49 -5.54 -11.74
CA GLY A 156 0.86 -6.22 -12.86
C GLY A 156 1.50 -5.87 -14.19
N VAL A 157 1.24 -6.71 -15.19
CA VAL A 157 1.78 -6.52 -16.54
C VAL A 157 1.26 -5.20 -17.15
N PRO A 158 2.13 -4.26 -17.56
CA PRO A 158 1.73 -2.98 -18.15
C PRO A 158 0.92 -3.11 -19.45
N ILE A 159 1.05 -4.22 -20.16
CA ILE A 159 0.27 -4.50 -21.39
C ILE A 159 -1.24 -4.50 -21.12
N ASN A 160 -1.67 -4.78 -19.88
CA ASN A 160 -3.05 -4.74 -19.48
C ASN A 160 -3.50 -3.28 -19.24
N PRO A 161 -4.46 -2.74 -20.02
CA PRO A 161 -4.91 -1.36 -19.89
C PRO A 161 -5.43 -0.99 -18.49
N LEU A 162 -5.91 -1.97 -17.72
CA LEU A 162 -6.36 -1.73 -16.34
C LEU A 162 -5.19 -1.29 -15.44
N ASN A 163 -4.00 -1.85 -15.61
CA ASN A 163 -2.82 -1.49 -14.82
C ASN A 163 -2.31 -0.10 -15.19
N LEU A 164 -2.31 0.24 -16.47
CA LEU A 164 -1.98 1.61 -16.93
C LEU A 164 -2.98 2.65 -16.40
N LYS A 165 -4.28 2.31 -16.39
CA LYS A 165 -5.31 3.16 -15.79
C LYS A 165 -5.14 3.28 -14.27
N LYS A 166 -4.78 2.19 -13.58
CA LYS A 166 -4.44 2.22 -12.14
C LYS A 166 -3.24 3.13 -11.86
N ALA A 167 -2.26 3.17 -12.76
CA ALA A 167 -1.11 4.08 -12.72
C ALA A 167 -1.44 5.52 -13.15
N ASN A 168 -2.72 5.81 -13.42
CA ASN A 168 -3.22 7.11 -13.86
C ASN A 168 -2.57 7.65 -15.14
N ILE A 169 -2.28 6.76 -16.10
CA ILE A 169 -1.51 7.09 -17.32
C ILE A 169 -2.04 8.28 -18.10
N LYS A 170 -3.35 8.57 -18.05
CA LYS A 170 -3.97 9.69 -18.74
C LYS A 170 -3.35 11.05 -18.40
N TYR A 171 -2.75 11.21 -17.22
CA TYR A 171 -2.18 12.47 -16.76
C TYR A 171 -0.66 12.39 -16.53
N ALA A 172 0.00 11.35 -17.05
CA ALA A 172 1.45 11.24 -17.00
C ALA A 172 2.07 12.17 -18.05
N ASP A 173 3.16 12.86 -17.70
CA ASP A 173 3.89 13.70 -18.64
C ASP A 173 5.00 12.90 -19.36
N PHE A 174 5.50 11.87 -18.70
CA PHE A 174 6.58 11.02 -19.21
C PHE A 174 6.28 9.55 -18.98
N VAL A 175 6.57 8.71 -19.96
CA VAL A 175 6.45 7.26 -19.86
C VAL A 175 7.72 6.60 -20.38
N PHE A 176 8.35 5.79 -19.53
CA PHE A 176 9.49 4.96 -19.87
C PHE A 176 9.04 3.51 -19.98
N VAL A 177 9.40 2.82 -21.05
CA VAL A 177 9.06 1.42 -21.27
C VAL A 177 10.36 0.65 -21.45
N PHE A 178 10.68 -0.21 -20.48
CA PHE A 178 11.87 -1.06 -20.55
C PHE A 178 11.55 -2.43 -21.15
N SER A 179 12.54 -3.01 -21.83
CA SER A 179 12.43 -4.29 -22.50
C SER A 179 12.35 -5.41 -21.47
N ASN A 180 11.37 -6.30 -21.61
CA ASN A 180 11.18 -7.40 -20.67
C ASN A 180 11.58 -8.74 -21.30
N ILE A 181 12.77 -9.21 -20.92
CA ILE A 181 13.38 -10.46 -21.38
C ILE A 181 12.62 -11.74 -21.02
N ARG A 182 11.58 -11.68 -20.16
CA ARG A 182 10.72 -12.85 -19.88
C ARG A 182 9.84 -13.22 -21.07
N PHE A 183 9.74 -12.36 -22.08
CA PHE A 183 8.95 -12.60 -23.28
C PHE A 183 9.84 -13.10 -24.42
N LYS A 184 9.28 -13.94 -25.31
CA LYS A 184 10.01 -14.51 -26.44
C LYS A 184 10.53 -13.44 -27.42
N ASP A 185 9.76 -12.35 -27.56
CA ASP A 185 10.08 -11.20 -28.40
C ASP A 185 9.81 -9.92 -27.58
N PRO A 186 10.83 -9.41 -26.88
CA PRO A 186 10.68 -8.25 -26.01
C PRO A 186 10.33 -6.96 -26.77
N ASP A 187 10.91 -6.77 -27.95
CA ASP A 187 10.70 -5.57 -28.77
C ASP A 187 9.27 -5.48 -29.30
N VAL A 188 8.72 -6.59 -29.81
CA VAL A 188 7.31 -6.62 -30.23
C VAL A 188 6.38 -6.32 -29.04
N LYS A 189 6.70 -6.80 -27.84
CA LYS A 189 5.92 -6.45 -26.64
C LYS A 189 6.03 -4.96 -26.31
N THR A 190 7.23 -4.38 -26.34
CA THR A 190 7.46 -2.95 -26.12
C THR A 190 6.65 -2.11 -27.10
N LEU A 191 6.69 -2.43 -28.39
CA LEU A 191 5.93 -1.74 -29.44
C LEU A 191 4.42 -1.90 -29.25
N HIS A 192 3.95 -3.09 -28.86
CA HIS A 192 2.53 -3.30 -28.59
C HIS A 192 2.09 -2.51 -27.35
N LEU A 193 2.89 -2.45 -26.29
CA LEU A 193 2.64 -1.64 -25.10
C LEU A 193 2.59 -0.14 -25.45
N LEU A 194 3.54 0.35 -26.25
CA LEU A 194 3.55 1.71 -26.78
C LEU A 194 2.23 2.05 -27.48
N SER A 195 1.71 1.15 -28.34
CA SER A 195 0.44 1.36 -29.03
C SER A 195 -0.75 1.53 -28.07
N ARG A 196 -0.69 0.91 -26.88
CA ARG A 196 -1.71 1.04 -25.83
C ARG A 196 -1.54 2.34 -25.07
N ILE A 197 -0.31 2.71 -24.75
CA ILE A 197 0.01 3.97 -24.07
C ILE A 197 -0.49 5.15 -24.90
N LYS A 198 -0.16 5.21 -26.21
CA LYS A 198 -0.61 6.27 -27.13
C LYS A 198 -2.14 6.40 -27.22
N LYS A 199 -2.88 5.30 -27.07
CA LYS A 199 -4.36 5.33 -27.03
C LYS A 199 -4.92 5.87 -25.72
N LEU A 200 -4.18 5.75 -24.62
CA LEU A 200 -4.63 6.16 -23.28
C LEU A 200 -4.09 7.54 -22.88
N ASN A 201 -2.98 7.96 -23.49
CA ASN A 201 -2.33 9.24 -23.33
C ASN A 201 -1.67 9.65 -24.65
N ASP A 202 -2.14 10.76 -25.21
CA ASP A 202 -1.74 11.31 -26.50
C ASP A 202 -0.66 12.39 -26.43
N HIS A 203 -0.32 12.87 -25.23
CA HIS A 203 0.60 14.00 -25.01
C HIS A 203 1.87 13.63 -24.24
N ALA A 204 1.88 12.50 -23.53
CA ALA A 204 3.07 12.06 -22.81
C ALA A 204 4.24 11.90 -23.77
N LYS A 205 5.41 12.29 -23.28
CA LYS A 205 6.67 12.00 -23.95
C LYS A 205 7.11 10.58 -23.59
N ILE A 206 7.33 9.76 -24.61
CA ILE A 206 7.53 8.32 -24.43
C ILE A 206 8.95 7.93 -24.82
N TYR A 207 9.61 7.22 -23.92
CA TYR A 207 10.91 6.60 -24.11
C TYR A 207 10.71 5.09 -24.11
N ILE A 208 11.20 4.40 -25.12
CA ILE A 208 11.12 2.93 -25.20
C ILE A 208 12.50 2.33 -25.33
N GLU A 209 12.75 1.26 -24.60
CA GLU A 209 13.94 0.42 -24.78
C GLU A 209 13.68 -0.63 -25.86
N MET A 210 14.61 -0.77 -26.80
CA MET A 210 14.59 -1.86 -27.79
C MET A 210 15.95 -2.54 -27.88
N GLU A 211 15.93 -3.86 -28.06
CA GLU A 211 17.13 -4.68 -28.30
C GLU A 211 17.62 -4.54 -29.74
N ASN A 212 16.70 -4.46 -30.71
CA ASN A 212 16.97 -4.25 -32.13
C ASN A 212 16.33 -2.93 -32.62
N PRO A 213 17.04 -1.80 -32.51
CA PRO A 213 16.53 -0.51 -32.98
C PRO A 213 16.42 -0.39 -34.51
N GLN A 214 16.94 -1.37 -35.26
CA GLN A 214 16.85 -1.43 -36.72
C GLN A 214 15.65 -2.24 -37.23
N ASP A 215 14.76 -2.65 -36.32
CA ASP A 215 13.56 -3.38 -36.70
C ASP A 215 12.67 -2.57 -37.66
N ASP A 216 12.11 -3.25 -38.66
CA ASP A 216 11.24 -2.68 -39.67
C ASP A 216 10.01 -1.97 -39.07
N LEU A 217 9.57 -2.36 -37.88
CA LEU A 217 8.43 -1.76 -37.20
C LEU A 217 8.74 -0.35 -36.65
N VAL A 218 10.02 -0.01 -36.44
CA VAL A 218 10.44 1.30 -35.93
C VAL A 218 10.03 2.43 -36.88
N LYS A 219 9.94 2.17 -38.20
CA LYS A 219 9.49 3.17 -39.19
C LYS A 219 8.04 3.62 -39.03
N TYR A 220 7.23 2.87 -38.29
CA TYR A 220 5.84 3.23 -37.99
C TYR A 220 5.68 3.98 -36.67
N LEU A 221 6.78 4.23 -35.95
CA LEU A 221 6.75 4.98 -34.71
C LEU A 221 6.50 6.47 -34.98
N ASP A 222 5.73 7.07 -34.09
CA ASP A 222 5.55 8.50 -34.03
C ASP A 222 6.92 9.17 -33.72
N PRO A 223 7.33 10.22 -34.46
CA PRO A 223 8.59 10.92 -34.23
C PRO A 223 8.80 11.44 -32.81
N SER A 224 7.73 11.60 -32.03
CA SER A 224 7.78 12.00 -30.62
C SER A 224 8.26 10.89 -29.67
N VAL A 225 8.34 9.64 -30.14
CA VAL A 225 8.81 8.49 -29.35
C VAL A 225 10.33 8.40 -29.49
N THR A 226 11.03 8.41 -28.35
CA THR A 226 12.48 8.23 -28.32
C THR A 226 12.79 6.76 -28.09
N VAL A 227 13.50 6.14 -29.03
CA VAL A 227 14.00 4.77 -28.89
C VAL A 227 15.38 4.80 -28.23
N ILE A 228 15.57 3.99 -27.20
CA ILE A 228 16.82 3.80 -26.47
C ILE A 228 17.28 2.37 -26.74
N GLU A 229 18.49 2.21 -27.28
CA GLU A 229 19.04 0.90 -27.55
C GLU A 229 19.62 0.26 -26.27
N SER A 230 19.19 -0.97 -25.96
CA SER A 230 19.67 -1.71 -24.77
C SER A 230 21.19 -1.85 -24.75
N ARG A 231 21.81 -2.15 -25.90
CA ARG A 231 23.26 -2.30 -26.03
C ARG A 231 23.99 -1.01 -25.72
N ARG A 232 23.48 0.12 -26.18
CA ARG A 232 24.08 1.44 -25.92
C ARG A 232 24.07 1.77 -24.43
N MET A 233 22.96 1.51 -23.72
CA MET A 233 22.90 1.70 -22.27
C MET A 233 23.94 0.84 -21.53
N LEU A 234 24.09 -0.42 -21.94
CA LEU A 234 25.10 -1.31 -21.36
C LEU A 234 26.53 -0.83 -21.66
N GLU A 235 26.81 -0.34 -22.87
CA GLU A 235 28.10 0.25 -23.21
C GLU A 235 28.42 1.46 -22.35
N ASP A 236 27.45 2.33 -22.10
CA ASP A 236 27.64 3.49 -21.24
C ASP A 236 27.96 3.08 -19.80
N LEU A 237 27.22 2.12 -19.24
CA LEU A 237 27.52 1.55 -17.92
C LEU A 237 28.94 0.96 -17.84
N LEU A 238 29.35 0.20 -18.84
CA LEU A 238 30.68 -0.44 -18.84
C LEU A 238 31.82 0.58 -19.01
N LYS A 239 31.62 1.62 -19.84
CA LYS A 239 32.65 2.63 -20.15
C LYS A 239 32.74 3.72 -19.08
N TYR A 240 31.59 4.14 -18.54
CA TYR A 240 31.47 5.35 -17.72
C TYR A 240 30.92 5.08 -16.32
N LYS A 241 30.54 3.83 -15.99
CA LYS A 241 29.88 3.45 -14.74
C LYS A 241 28.56 4.18 -14.46
N ALA A 242 27.94 4.72 -15.52
CA ALA A 242 26.66 5.42 -15.49
C ALA A 242 26.05 5.41 -16.89
N ILE A 243 24.72 5.43 -16.99
CA ILE A 243 24.03 5.59 -18.28
C ILE A 243 23.94 7.08 -18.60
N LYS A 244 24.31 7.49 -19.82
CA LYS A 244 24.29 8.90 -20.21
C LYS A 244 22.90 9.37 -20.63
N PHE A 245 21.95 9.34 -19.70
CA PHE A 245 20.58 9.74 -19.93
C PHE A 245 20.44 11.23 -20.35
N ASP A 246 21.34 12.11 -19.91
CA ASP A 246 21.37 13.52 -20.32
C ASP A 246 21.39 13.72 -21.84
N GLU A 247 22.21 12.92 -22.54
CA GLU A 247 22.33 13.00 -23.99
C GLU A 247 21.05 12.51 -24.68
N LEU A 248 20.42 11.47 -24.11
CA LEU A 248 19.15 10.91 -24.60
C LEU A 248 17.98 11.88 -24.40
N PHE A 249 18.01 12.69 -23.34
CA PHE A 249 16.92 13.63 -23.03
C PHE A 249 17.04 14.97 -23.75
N LYS A 250 18.25 15.39 -24.18
CA LYS A 250 18.50 16.62 -24.95
C LYS A 250 18.05 16.54 -26.41
N GLN A 251 18.02 15.35 -27.00
CA GLN A 251 17.60 15.15 -28.40
C GLN A 251 16.07 15.20 -28.60
N SER A 252 15.33 15.53 -27.55
CA SER A 252 13.88 15.33 -27.49
C SER A 252 13.13 16.60 -27.13
#